data_AF-A0A164ILC7-F1
#
_entry.id   AF-A0A164ILC7-F1
#
_cell.length_a   1.000
_cell.length_b   1.000
_cell.length_c   1.000
_cell.angle_alpha   90.00
_cell.angle_beta   90.00
_cell.angle_gamma   90.00
#
_symmetry.space_group_name_H-M   'P 1'
#
loop_
_entity.id
_entity.type
_entity.pdbx_description
1 polymer ?
#
loop_
_entity_poly.entity_id
_entity_poly.type
_entity_poly.pdbx_seq_one_letter_code
_entity_poly.pdbx_strand_id
1 'polypeptide(L)'
;MEAYVHGRMAGSTRSFTLPDDRAALDEWVARCRESAADRAEFDTRHRIVDSYLASAPEANAAGTFPSITWTEGTPSITVSYQLLPAT
;
A
#
# COMPACT_ATOMS: atom_id res chain seq x y z
N MET A 1 -10.73 -10.99 -2.31
CA MET A 1 -9.49 -10.92 -1.50
C MET A 1 -9.15 -9.46 -1.43
N GLU A 2 -9.36 -8.87 -0.26
CA GLU A 2 -9.27 -7.42 -0.11
C GLU A 2 -7.93 -7.09 0.52
N ALA A 3 -7.31 -6.00 0.08
CA ALA A 3 -6.16 -5.39 0.72
C ALA A 3 -6.28 -3.88 0.56
N TYR A 4 -5.88 -3.12 1.56
CA TYR A 4 -5.99 -1.67 1.54
C TYR A 4 -4.61 -1.04 1.56
N VAL A 5 -4.41 -0.07 0.66
CA VAL A 5 -3.21 0.76 0.61
C VAL A 5 -3.61 2.21 0.77
N HIS A 6 -3.06 2.85 1.81
CA HIS A 6 -3.17 4.28 2.04
C HIS A 6 -1.82 4.92 1.74
N GLY A 7 -1.77 5.79 0.74
CA GLY A 7 -0.56 6.49 0.33
C GLY A 7 -0.63 7.97 0.67
N ARG A 8 0.45 8.52 1.26
CA ARG A 8 0.64 9.96 1.43
C ARG A 8 2.04 10.39 1.02
N MET A 9 2.14 11.17 -0.05
CA MET A 9 3.42 11.64 -0.60
C MET A 9 3.33 13.10 -1.00
N ALA A 10 4.26 13.95 -0.53
CA ALA A 10 4.28 15.40 -0.81
C ALA A 10 2.91 16.08 -0.61
N GLY A 11 2.19 15.74 0.47
CA GLY A 11 0.87 16.28 0.80
C GLY A 11 -0.32 15.67 0.05
N SER A 12 -0.09 14.78 -0.93
CA SER A 12 -1.16 14.07 -1.64
C SER A 12 -1.54 12.78 -0.92
N THR A 13 -2.76 12.70 -0.38
CA THR A 13 -3.30 11.49 0.26
C THR A 13 -4.24 10.74 -0.69
N ARG A 14 -4.12 9.41 -0.78
CA ARG A 14 -5.02 8.55 -1.55
C ARG A 14 -5.14 7.16 -0.93
N SER A 15 -6.28 6.50 -1.14
CA SER A 15 -6.55 5.14 -0.66
C SER A 15 -6.96 4.25 -1.84
N PHE A 16 -6.63 2.96 -1.77
CA PHE A 16 -6.89 1.97 -2.82
C PHE A 16 -7.33 0.65 -2.19
N THR A 17 -8.34 0.03 -2.78
CA THR A 17 -8.82 -1.31 -2.43
C THR A 17 -8.40 -2.27 -3.53
N LEU A 18 -7.60 -3.27 -3.20
CA LEU A 18 -7.11 -4.25 -4.18
C LEU A 18 -7.94 -5.54 -4.14
N PRO A 19 -8.16 -6.18 -5.30
CA PRO A 19 -7.53 -5.88 -6.61
C PRO A 19 -8.20 -4.77 -7.43
N ASP A 20 -9.37 -4.29 -7.03
CA ASP A 20 -10.23 -3.37 -7.83
C ASP A 20 -9.48 -2.13 -8.33
N ASP A 21 -8.64 -1.54 -7.49
CA ASP A 21 -7.91 -0.31 -7.77
C ASP A 21 -6.46 -0.53 -8.25
N ARG A 22 -6.06 -1.75 -8.67
CA ARG A 22 -4.64 -2.03 -8.96
C ARG A 22 -4.03 -1.09 -9.99
N ALA A 23 -4.71 -0.89 -11.12
CA ALA A 23 -4.24 0.01 -12.17
C ALA A 23 -4.16 1.47 -11.67
N ALA A 24 -5.12 1.91 -10.85
CA ALA A 24 -5.14 3.25 -10.28
C ALA A 24 -4.02 3.46 -9.25
N LEU A 25 -3.68 2.42 -8.48
CA LEU A 25 -2.54 2.41 -7.58
C LEU A 25 -1.24 2.52 -8.37
N ASP A 26 -1.05 1.69 -9.40
CA ASP A 26 0.18 1.69 -10.22
C ASP A 26 0.42 3.05 -10.89
N GLU A 27 -0.63 3.69 -11.43
CA GLU A 27 -0.57 5.04 -11.99
C GLU A 27 -0.18 6.08 -10.93
N TRP A 28 -0.80 6.02 -9.75
CA TRP A 28 -0.48 6.93 -8.65
C TRP A 28 0.97 6.77 -8.18
N VAL A 29 1.46 5.54 -8.07
CA VAL A 29 2.85 5.22 -7.72
C VAL A 29 3.80 5.80 -8.76
N ALA A 30 3.54 5.60 -10.05
CA ALA A 30 4.36 6.14 -11.13
C ALA A 30 4.49 7.67 -11.03
N ARG A 31 3.36 8.37 -10.83
CA ARG A 31 3.34 9.82 -10.66
C ARG A 31 4.09 10.27 -9.39
N CYS A 32 3.88 9.60 -8.26
CA CYS A 32 4.59 9.93 -7.02
C CYS A 32 6.11 9.72 -7.14
N ARG A 33 6.54 8.69 -7.87
CA ARG A 33 7.95 8.41 -8.14
C ARG A 33 8.63 9.55 -8.90
N GLU A 34 7.94 10.17 -9.84
CA GLU A 34 8.49 11.30 -10.61
C GLU A 34 8.79 12.51 -9.73
N SER A 35 7.92 12.77 -8.74
CA SER A 35 8.04 13.87 -7.78
C SER A 35 8.87 13.56 -6.53
N ALA A 36 9.34 12.32 -6.36
CA ALA A 36 10.07 11.92 -5.16
C ALA A 36 11.43 12.62 -5.04
N ALA A 37 11.68 13.22 -3.87
CA ALA A 37 12.97 13.82 -3.56
C ALA A 37 14.11 12.79 -3.59
N ASP A 38 13.85 11.58 -3.09
CA ASP A 38 14.72 10.42 -3.21
C ASP A 38 13.97 9.24 -3.86
N ARG A 39 14.30 8.98 -5.13
CA ARG A 39 13.69 7.88 -5.90
C ARG A 39 14.11 6.50 -5.41
N ALA A 40 15.34 6.34 -4.91
CA ALA A 40 15.82 5.05 -4.44
C ALA A 40 15.14 4.65 -3.13
N GLU A 41 14.95 5.63 -2.24
CA GLU A 41 14.20 5.44 -1.01
C GLU A 41 12.71 5.18 -1.30
N PHE A 42 12.11 5.91 -2.25
CA PHE A 42 10.75 5.63 -2.74
C PHE A 42 10.61 4.20 -3.28
N ASP A 43 11.52 3.79 -4.18
CA ASP A 43 11.50 2.45 -4.79
C ASP A 43 11.67 1.35 -3.73
N THR A 44 12.45 1.61 -2.68
CA THR A 44 12.60 0.70 -1.52
C THR A 44 11.29 0.57 -0.75
N ARG A 45 10.63 1.68 -0.44
CA ARG A 45 9.32 1.68 0.24
C ARG A 45 8.27 0.98 -0.60
N HIS A 46 8.21 1.28 -1.89
CA HIS A 46 7.27 0.64 -2.82
C HIS A 46 7.46 -0.89 -2.86
N ARG A 47 8.72 -1.38 -2.87
CA ARG A 47 9.02 -2.81 -2.81
C ARG A 47 8.50 -3.47 -1.53
N ILE A 48 8.60 -2.79 -0.38
CA ILE A 48 8.06 -3.29 0.89
C ILE A 48 6.54 -3.40 0.81
N VAL A 49 5.86 -2.35 0.33
CA VAL A 49 4.40 -2.36 0.13
C VAL A 49 3.99 -3.52 -0.78
N ASP A 50 4.62 -3.67 -1.94
CA ASP A 50 4.28 -4.72 -2.90
C ASP A 50 4.52 -6.12 -2.33
N SER A 51 5.55 -6.32 -1.49
CA SER A 51 5.76 -7.59 -0.79
C SER A 51 4.61 -7.95 0.16
N TYR A 52 4.05 -6.98 0.90
CA TYR A 52 2.89 -7.23 1.78
C TYR A 52 1.61 -7.44 0.99
N LEU A 53 1.46 -6.80 -0.17
CA LEU A 53 0.35 -7.02 -1.06
C LEU A 53 0.41 -8.41 -1.69
N ALA A 54 1.60 -8.88 -2.06
CA ALA A 54 1.82 -10.22 -2.58
C ALA A 54 1.47 -11.32 -1.57
N SER A 55 1.62 -11.06 -0.27
CA SER A 55 1.22 -11.99 0.81
C SER A 55 -0.22 -11.81 1.30
N ALA A 56 -0.98 -10.86 0.74
CA ALA A 56 -2.40 -10.70 1.06
C ALA A 56 -3.22 -12.01 0.92
N PRO A 57 -2.96 -12.90 -0.07
CA PRO A 57 -3.63 -14.19 -0.14
C PRO A 57 -3.55 -15.06 1.09
N GLU A 58 -2.38 -15.11 1.71
CA GLU A 58 -2.11 -15.93 2.88
C GLU A 58 -2.82 -15.33 4.11
N ALA A 59 -2.77 -14.00 4.25
CA ALA A 59 -3.50 -13.29 5.31
C ALA A 59 -5.01 -13.49 5.21
N ASN A 60 -5.55 -13.45 4.00
CA ASN A 60 -6.98 -13.67 3.72
C ASN A 60 -7.41 -15.10 4.05
N ALA A 61 -6.58 -16.10 3.73
CA ALA A 61 -6.82 -17.49 4.13
C ALA A 61 -6.83 -17.66 5.67
N ALA A 62 -6.12 -16.79 6.39
CA ALA A 62 -6.12 -16.72 7.86
C ALA A 62 -7.24 -15.83 8.46
N GLY A 63 -8.19 -15.37 7.64
CA GLY A 63 -9.33 -14.56 8.11
C GLY A 63 -9.03 -13.07 8.30
N THR A 64 -7.92 -12.58 7.75
CA THR A 64 -7.49 -11.18 7.88
C THR A 64 -7.12 -10.55 6.54
N PHE A 65 -6.99 -9.23 6.48
CA PHE A 65 -6.41 -8.55 5.33
C PHE A 65 -5.37 -7.51 5.75
N PRO A 66 -4.34 -7.24 4.92
CA PRO A 66 -3.39 -6.18 5.19
C PRO A 66 -3.99 -4.80 4.90
N SER A 67 -3.87 -3.89 5.87
CA SER A 67 -4.00 -2.44 5.72
C SER A 67 -2.62 -1.83 5.82
N ILE A 68 -2.15 -1.25 4.71
CA ILE A 68 -0.80 -0.70 4.58
C ILE A 68 -0.92 0.82 4.47
N THR A 69 -0.24 1.53 5.36
CA THR A 69 -0.09 2.98 5.29
C THR A 69 1.34 3.31 4.90
N TRP A 70 1.53 3.96 3.76
CA TRP A 70 2.81 4.43 3.25
C TRP A 70 2.83 5.95 3.24
N THR A 71 3.75 6.55 4.01
CA THR A 71 3.93 8.00 4.08
C THR A 71 5.38 8.41 3.88
N GLU A 72 5.60 9.67 3.51
CA GLU A 72 6.94 10.29 3.42
C GLU A 72 7.55 10.59 4.81
N GLY A 73 6.77 10.51 5.89
CA GLY A 73 7.22 10.78 7.26
C GLY A 73 7.80 9.57 8.00
N THR A 74 7.95 9.70 9.32
CA THR A 74 8.38 8.59 10.21
C THR A 74 7.25 8.22 11.18
N PRO A 75 6.81 6.95 11.25
CA PRO A 75 7.24 5.84 10.40
C PRO A 75 6.76 5.98 8.96
N SER A 76 7.60 5.57 8.01
CA SER A 76 7.32 5.72 6.57
C SER A 76 6.41 4.63 6.02
N ILE A 77 6.37 3.47 6.67
CA ILE A 77 5.43 2.40 6.37
C ILE A 77 4.92 1.82 7.69
N THR A 78 3.60 1.69 7.79
CA THR A 78 2.91 0.95 8.84
C THR A 78 2.04 -0.10 8.19
N VAL A 79 2.08 -1.33 8.72
CA VAL A 79 1.21 -2.43 8.27
C VAL A 79 0.41 -2.92 9.45
N SER A 80 -0.89 -3.11 9.25
CA SER A 80 -1.81 -3.67 10.23
C SER A 80 -2.66 -4.74 9.57
N TYR A 81 -2.87 -5.87 10.23
CA TYR A 81 -3.81 -6.89 9.75
C TYR A 81 -5.17 -6.65 10.40
N GLN A 82 -6.21 -6.57 9.58
CA GLN A 82 -7.59 -6.33 10.02
C GLN A 82 -8.43 -7.57 9.77
N LEU A 83 -9.46 -7.81 10.58
CA LEU A 83 -10.36 -8.93 10.38
C LEU A 83 -11.18 -8.72 9.10
N LEU A 84 -11.36 -9.78 8.32
CA LEU A 84 -12.33 -9.75 7.23
C LEU A 84 -13.73 -9.49 7.81
N PRO A 85 -14.55 -8.63 7.18
CA PRO A 85 -15.92 -8.45 7.61
C PRO A 85 -16.64 -9.81 7.60
N ALA A 86 -17.38 -10.12 8.66
CA ALA A 86 -18.16 -11.34 8.73
C ALA A 86 -19.21 -11.31 7.60
N THR A 87 -19.06 -12.22 6.63
CA THR A 87 -20.07 -12.51 5.60
C THR A 87 -21.37 -12.99 6.20
#